data_AF-A0A356U8F0-F1
#
_entry.id   AF-A0A356U8F0-F1
#
_cell.length_a   1.000
_cell.length_b   1.000
_cell.length_c   1.000
_cell.angle_alpha   90.00
_cell.angle_beta   90.00
_cell.angle_gamma   90.00
#
_symmetry.space_group_name_H-M   'P 1'
#
loop_
_entity.id
_entity.type
_entity.pdbx_description
1 polymer ?
#
loop_
_entity_poly.entity_id
_entity_poly.type
_entity_poly.pdbx_seq_one_letter_code
_entity_poly.pdbx_strand_id
1 'polypeptide(L)'
;RFYKIGEVAEILEIEQYTLRYLENSLKLKIKRNERGDRLYTDSDLDTLRLVLQLKNKGLNTTAIKLALENTEESEETSIAPKSGTVTQDLVEM
;
A
#
# COMPACT_ATOMS: atom_id res chain seq x y z
N ARG A 1 13.17 6.57 0.97
CA ARG A 1 12.66 7.57 1.95
C ARG A 1 11.22 7.20 2.30
N PHE A 2 10.66 7.68 3.41
CA PHE A 2 9.23 7.47 3.69
C PHE A 2 8.47 8.78 3.64
N TYR A 3 7.26 8.74 3.09
CA TYR A 3 6.39 9.88 2.90
C TYR A 3 5.06 9.65 3.60
N LYS A 4 4.45 10.74 4.08
CA LYS A 4 3.08 10.72 4.62
C LYS A 4 2.06 10.90 3.51
N ILE A 5 0.80 10.56 3.80
CA ILE A 5 -0.34 10.77 2.87
C ILE A 5 -0.42 12.21 2.33
N GLY A 6 -0.14 13.21 3.17
CA GLY A 6 -0.12 14.62 2.77
C GLY A 6 0.99 14.91 1.76
N GLU A 7 2.22 14.44 2.04
CA GLU A 7 3.36 14.64 1.14
C GLU A 7 3.14 13.92 -0.20
N VAL A 8 2.61 12.70 -0.19
CA VAL A 8 2.31 11.96 -1.42
C VAL A 8 1.23 12.65 -2.24
N ALA A 9 0.20 13.18 -1.58
CA ALA A 9 -0.86 13.94 -2.23
C ALA A 9 -0.32 15.21 -2.91
N GLU A 10 0.59 15.93 -2.24
CA GLU A 10 1.29 17.09 -2.81
C GLU A 10 2.20 16.71 -3.99
N ILE A 11 3.00 15.64 -3.87
CA ILE A 11 3.90 15.18 -4.93
C ILE A 11 3.14 14.75 -6.20
N LEU A 12 1.98 14.12 -6.02
CA LEU A 12 1.13 13.66 -7.10
C LEU A 12 0.14 14.72 -7.58
N GLU A 13 0.15 15.91 -6.97
CA GLU A 13 -0.77 17.02 -7.25
C GLU A 13 -2.25 16.60 -7.21
N ILE A 14 -2.62 15.77 -6.22
CA ILE A 14 -3.99 15.31 -6.01
C ILE A 14 -4.47 15.56 -4.59
N GLU A 15 -5.78 15.60 -4.43
CA GLU A 15 -6.40 15.68 -3.11
C GLU A 15 -6.13 14.42 -2.28
N GLN A 16 -5.91 14.59 -0.97
CA GLN A 16 -5.73 13.47 -0.03
C GLN A 16 -6.92 12.51 -0.03
N TYR A 17 -8.13 13.03 -0.26
CA TYR A 17 -9.34 12.23 -0.42
C TYR A 17 -9.24 11.31 -1.65
N THR A 18 -8.73 11.82 -2.78
CA THR A 18 -8.53 11.04 -4.01
C THR A 18 -7.50 9.95 -3.79
N LEU A 19 -6.40 10.24 -3.09
CA LEU A 19 -5.41 9.23 -2.74
C LEU A 19 -6.04 8.12 -1.88
N ARG A 20 -6.84 8.49 -0.87
CA ARG A 20 -7.55 7.54 -0.01
C ARG A 20 -8.56 6.69 -0.79
N TYR A 21 -9.22 7.26 -1.78
CA TYR A 21 -10.13 6.53 -2.66
C TYR A 21 -9.38 5.51 -3.53
N LEU A 22 -8.28 5.93 -4.15
CA LEU A 22 -7.43 5.03 -4.95
C LEU A 22 -6.88 3.89 -4.10
N GLU A 23 -6.36 4.18 -2.91
CA GLU A 23 -5.86 3.18 -1.97
C GLU A 23 -6.93 2.12 -1.63
N ASN A 24 -8.16 2.55 -1.32
CA ASN A 24 -9.27 1.63 -1.05
C ASN A 24 -9.69 0.84 -2.30
N SER A 25 -9.77 1.49 -3.45
CA SER A 25 -10.23 0.84 -4.69
C SER A 25 -9.23 -0.17 -5.23
N LEU A 26 -7.94 0.10 -5.05
CA LEU A 26 -6.84 -0.79 -5.46
C LEU A 26 -6.49 -1.82 -4.38
N LYS A 27 -6.98 -1.59 -3.14
CA LYS A 27 -6.62 -2.38 -1.93
C LYS A 27 -5.10 -2.44 -1.70
N LEU A 28 -4.40 -1.32 -1.92
CA LEU A 28 -2.95 -1.25 -1.71
C LEU A 28 -2.61 -1.53 -0.25
N LYS A 29 -1.65 -2.42 -0.01
CA LYS A 29 -1.17 -2.76 1.34
C LYS A 29 -0.05 -1.81 1.76
N ILE A 30 -0.42 -0.57 2.06
CA ILE A 30 0.55 0.43 2.52
C ILE A 30 1.04 0.09 3.93
N LYS A 31 2.36 0.12 4.14
CA LYS A 31 2.96 -0.09 5.45
C LYS A 31 2.50 1.00 6.42
N ARG A 32 2.27 0.60 7.68
CA ARG A 32 1.93 1.52 8.78
C ARG A 32 3.03 1.48 9.82
N ASN A 33 3.33 2.62 10.42
CA ASN A 33 4.24 2.70 11.56
C ASN A 33 3.56 2.22 12.86
N GLU A 34 4.31 2.15 13.96
CA GLU A 34 3.80 1.77 15.29
C GLU A 34 2.69 2.71 15.82
N ARG A 35 2.65 3.95 15.31
CA ARG A 35 1.63 4.95 15.66
C ARG A 35 0.36 4.83 14.80
N GLY A 36 0.35 3.93 13.82
CA GLY A 36 -0.76 3.74 12.88
C GLY A 36 -0.75 4.68 11.66
N ASP A 37 0.27 5.51 11.49
CA ASP A 37 0.43 6.38 10.33
C ASP A 37 0.88 5.59 9.10
N ARG A 38 0.34 5.94 7.93
CA ARG A 38 0.76 5.37 6.64
C ARG A 38 2.15 5.87 6.25
N LEU A 39 3.01 4.95 5.85
CA LEU A 39 4.35 5.20 5.33
C LEU A 39 4.42 4.75 3.88
N TYR A 40 4.45 5.70 2.96
CA TYR A 40 4.66 5.44 1.54
C TYR A 40 6.16 5.45 1.23
N THR A 41 6.59 4.52 0.41
CA THR A 41 7.94 4.43 -0.13
C THR A 41 8.01 5.07 -1.51
N ASP A 42 9.23 5.26 -2.02
CA ASP A 42 9.44 5.71 -3.39
C ASP A 42 8.77 4.75 -4.41
N SER A 43 8.78 3.44 -4.15
CA SER A 43 8.07 2.42 -4.96
C SER A 43 6.54 2.59 -4.95
N ASP A 44 5.96 2.96 -3.79
CA ASP A 44 4.52 3.24 -3.70
C ASP A 44 4.15 4.49 -4.51
N LEU A 45 5.02 5.50 -4.51
CA LEU A 45 4.85 6.72 -5.31
C LEU A 45 4.85 6.42 -6.81
N ASP A 46 5.80 5.61 -7.28
CA ASP A 46 5.86 5.21 -8.70
C ASP A 46 4.61 4.43 -9.12
N THR A 47 4.15 3.52 -8.24
CA THR A 47 2.91 2.77 -8.43
C THR A 47 1.69 3.70 -8.56
N LEU A 48 1.55 4.65 -7.63
CA LEU A 48 0.47 5.63 -7.63
C LEU A 48 0.53 6.56 -8.85
N ARG A 49 1.73 6.93 -9.29
CA ARG A 49 1.95 7.74 -10.50
C ARG A 49 1.50 6.97 -11.74
N LEU A 50 1.84 5.69 -11.84
CA LEU A 50 1.39 4.83 -12.93
C LEU A 50 -0.13 4.67 -12.93
N VAL A 51 -0.75 4.45 -11.76
CA VAL A 51 -2.22 4.40 -11.59
C VAL A 51 -2.87 5.67 -12.13
N LEU A 52 -2.35 6.85 -11.76
CA LEU A 52 -2.86 8.13 -12.23
C LEU A 52 -2.74 8.25 -13.75
N GLN A 53 -1.63 7.83 -14.34
CA GLN A 53 -1.46 7.83 -15.79
C GLN A 53 -2.45 6.89 -16.49
N LEU A 54 -2.68 5.68 -15.96
CA LEU A 54 -3.64 4.73 -16.52
C LEU A 54 -5.07 5.23 -16.38
N LYS A 55 -5.41 5.84 -15.23
CA LYS A 55 -6.72 6.46 -15.00
C LYS A 55 -6.97 7.61 -15.98
N ASN A 56 -5.95 8.45 -16.25
CA ASN A 56 -6.04 9.51 -17.25
C ASN A 56 -6.19 8.97 -18.68
N LYS A 57 -5.66 7.77 -18.97
CA LYS A 57 -5.89 7.06 -20.23
C LYS A 57 -7.30 6.43 -20.35
N GLY A 58 -8.16 6.61 -19.33
CA GLY A 58 -9.53 6.08 -19.32
C GLY A 58 -9.63 4.62 -18.88
N LEU A 59 -8.59 4.05 -18.29
CA LEU A 59 -8.66 2.69 -17.75
C LEU A 59 -9.50 2.67 -16.47
N ASN A 60 -10.28 1.60 -16.32
CA ASN A 60 -11.06 1.35 -15.12
C ASN A 60 -10.13 0.95 -13.96
N THR A 61 -10.42 1.43 -12.75
CA THR A 61 -9.66 1.12 -11.53
C THR A 61 -9.49 -0.38 -11.30
N THR A 62 -10.46 -1.20 -11.69
CA THR A 62 -10.34 -2.68 -11.62
C THR A 62 -9.27 -3.22 -12.56
N ALA A 63 -9.19 -2.70 -13.79
CA ALA A 63 -8.17 -3.11 -14.76
C ALA A 63 -6.78 -2.64 -14.33
N ILE A 64 -6.68 -1.45 -13.73
CA ILE A 64 -5.44 -0.93 -13.16
C ILE A 64 -4.98 -1.81 -11.99
N LYS A 65 -5.90 -2.21 -11.11
CA LYS A 65 -5.60 -3.13 -10.01
C LYS A 65 -5.03 -4.47 -10.53
N LEU A 66 -5.68 -5.06 -11.53
CA LEU A 66 -5.20 -6.29 -12.17
C LEU A 66 -3.81 -6.13 -12.78
N ALA A 67 -3.53 -5.00 -13.42
CA ALA A 67 -2.20 -4.72 -13.99
C ALA A 67 -1.11 -4.59 -12.91
N LEU A 68 -1.46 -4.01 -11.76
CA LEU A 68 -0.54 -3.90 -10.62
C LEU A 68 -0.28 -5.26 -9.96
N GLU A 69 -1.31 -6.07 -9.73
CA GLU A 69 -1.17 -7.41 -9.13
C GLU A 69 -0.26 -8.33 -9.96
N ASN A 70 -0.30 -8.22 -11.30
CA ASN A 70 0.60 -8.98 -12.18
C ASN A 70 2.06 -8.48 -12.14
N THR A 71 2.30 -7.25 -11.68
CA THR A 71 3.66 -6.70 -11.56
C THR A 71 4.27 -7.06 -10.20
N GLU A 72 3.45 -7.14 -9.14
CA GLU A 72 3.88 -7.49 -7.77
C GLU A 72 4.29 -8.95 -7.58
N GLU A 73 3.95 -9.86 -8.51
CA GLU A 73 4.34 -11.28 -8.47
C GLU A 73 5.86 -11.51 -8.63
N SER A 74 6.64 -10.44 -8.86
CA SER A 74 8.10 -10.47 -8.91
C SER A 74 8.81 -9.97 -7.64
N GLU A 75 8.09 -9.43 -6.64
CA GLU A 75 8.69 -8.85 -5.41
C GLU A 75 8.10 -9.45 -4.11
N GLU A 76 7.68 -10.71 -4.12
CA GLU A 76 7.49 -11.47 -2.88
C GLU A 76 8.86 -11.88 -2.32
N THR A 77 9.55 -11.01 -1.59
CA THR A 77 10.36 -11.39 -0.41
C THR A 77 10.67 -10.15 0.41
N SER A 78 9.98 -9.94 1.53
CA SER A 78 10.62 -9.63 2.83
C SER A 78 9.65 -9.24 3.94
N ILE A 79 9.44 -10.22 4.82
CA ILE A 79 9.41 -10.14 6.30
C ILE A 79 8.48 -9.13 6.98
N ALA A 80 7.33 -9.63 7.43
CA ALA A 80 6.81 -9.31 8.75
C ALA A 80 6.76 -10.60 9.59
N PRO A 81 7.65 -10.81 10.57
CA PRO A 81 7.49 -11.91 11.50
C PRO A 81 6.21 -11.69 12.31
N LYS A 82 5.28 -12.64 12.19
CA LYS A 82 4.17 -12.84 13.11
C LYS A 82 4.76 -13.19 14.47
N SER A 83 4.75 -12.27 15.41
CA SER A 83 5.01 -12.55 16.82
C SER A 83 4.07 -11.67 17.64
N GLY A 84 3.15 -12.16 18.46
CA GLY A 84 2.76 -13.53 18.73
C GLY A 84 1.41 -13.51 19.45
N THR A 85 0.60 -14.52 19.25
CA THR A 85 -0.46 -14.93 20.19
C THR A 85 -0.87 -16.35 19.80
N VAL A 86 -0.36 -17.37 20.51
CA VAL A 86 -1.14 -18.54 20.94
C VAL A 86 -0.50 -19.05 22.25
N THR A 87 -1.25 -18.91 23.32
CA THR A 87 -1.17 -19.60 24.62
C THR A 87 -1.25 -21.12 24.46
N GLN A 88 -0.49 -21.90 25.24
CA GLN A 88 -0.97 -23.14 25.91
C GLN A 88 0.13 -23.87 26.69
N ASP A 89 -0.26 -24.31 27.90
CA ASP A 89 0.23 -25.43 28.72
C ASP A 89 1.69 -25.51 29.18
N LEU A 90 1.90 -25.36 30.50
CA LEU A 90 2.60 -26.35 31.35
C LEU A 90 2.73 -25.83 32.81
N VAL A 91 1.86 -26.31 33.72
CA VAL A 91 2.26 -26.58 35.12
C VAL A 91 1.47 -27.79 35.62
N GLU A 92 2.05 -28.97 35.46
CA GLU A 92 1.78 -30.14 36.29
C GLU A 92 3.14 -30.60 36.84
N MET A 93 3.38 -30.29 38.12
CA MET A 93 4.15 -31.07 39.11
C MET A 93 3.99 -30.43 40.49
#